data_AF-A0AA96J9U6-F1
#
_entry.id   AF-A0AA96J9U6-F1
#
_cell.length_a   1.000
_cell.length_b   1.000
_cell.length_c   1.000
_cell.angle_alpha   90.00
_cell.angle_beta   90.00
_cell.angle_gamma   90.00
#
_symmetry.space_group_name_H-M   'P 1'
#
loop_
_entity.id
_entity.type
_entity.pdbx_description
1 polymer ?
#
loop_
_entity_poly.entity_id
_entity_poly.type
_entity_poly.pdbx_seq_one_letter_code
_entity_poly.pdbx_strand_id
1 'polypeptide(L)'
;MPISRRLPQSDAARDKALTQAKSKNDSIPAANQFLTAPTISRLDVIQPDYKVALQKRGNALAAQVGATAGVAQTFVNARTYVSHFFQVFNLGVARGKYTPQQRAFFQLDVSSDSVPPLTSHQDLALWGERINTGDDARVGAGGLSMDNPRTSEVNAAVDEFNAKNANQSSLKDEYDNQQENVANLHEEADRVIKKVWDEVDTFYNEEENSSKRRKCREWGVIYISDVELTFNLMAIDDTTNIGIDNATILLVETGTTVSTLNGGAAVVKSTIVDEATFRFTDPNYKPKDMLVELSTGVTVFDVTAMMTPL
;
A
#
# COMPACT_ATOMS: atom_id res chain seq x y z
N MET A 1 -24.80 14.11 -27.13
CA MET A 1 -23.96 14.59 -26.02
C MET A 1 -22.50 14.36 -26.40
N PRO A 2 -21.59 15.31 -26.14
CA PRO A 2 -20.20 15.13 -26.53
C PRO A 2 -19.57 14.01 -25.70
N ILE A 3 -19.01 13.02 -26.37
CA ILE A 3 -18.20 11.95 -25.76
C ILE A 3 -16.77 12.21 -26.22
N SER A 4 -15.82 12.18 -25.29
CA SER A 4 -14.41 12.41 -25.58
C SER A 4 -13.54 11.34 -24.93
N ARG A 5 -12.38 11.05 -25.53
CA ARG A 5 -11.40 10.16 -24.93
C ARG A 5 -10.63 10.88 -23.82
N ARG A 6 -10.27 10.15 -22.76
CA ARG A 6 -9.45 10.68 -21.66
C ARG A 6 -8.26 9.77 -21.43
N LEU A 7 -7.04 10.33 -21.37
CA LEU A 7 -5.85 9.55 -21.04
C LEU A 7 -5.95 8.97 -19.62
N PRO A 8 -5.34 7.80 -19.36
CA PRO A 8 -5.31 7.19 -18.05
C PRO A 8 -4.74 8.13 -16.98
N GLN A 9 -5.35 8.15 -15.79
CA GLN A 9 -4.90 9.01 -14.69
C GLN A 9 -4.32 8.23 -13.51
N SER A 10 -4.56 6.93 -13.46
CA SER A 10 -4.08 6.03 -12.42
C SER A 10 -3.15 4.97 -13.02
N ASP A 11 -2.32 4.37 -12.17
CA ASP A 11 -1.44 3.28 -12.60
C ASP A 11 -2.22 2.06 -13.05
N ALA A 12 -3.36 1.79 -12.41
CA ALA A 12 -4.25 0.70 -12.80
C ALA A 12 -4.87 0.96 -14.18
N ALA A 13 -5.25 2.21 -14.49
CA ALA A 13 -5.74 2.58 -15.80
C ALA A 13 -4.63 2.46 -16.87
N ARG A 14 -3.39 2.86 -16.55
CA ARG A 14 -2.24 2.72 -17.46
C ARG A 14 -1.94 1.25 -17.75
N ASP A 15 -1.85 0.42 -16.71
CA ASP A 15 -1.62 -1.03 -16.84
C ASP A 15 -2.73 -1.71 -17.65
N LYS A 16 -4.00 -1.36 -17.39
CA LYS A 16 -5.13 -1.84 -18.18
C LYS A 16 -5.02 -1.43 -19.66
N ALA A 17 -4.75 -0.16 -19.93
CA ALA A 17 -4.63 0.34 -21.30
C ALA A 17 -3.47 -0.32 -22.07
N LEU A 18 -2.29 -0.43 -21.46
CA LEU A 18 -1.13 -1.11 -22.04
C LEU A 18 -1.40 -2.60 -22.28
N THR A 19 -2.02 -3.27 -21.31
CA THR A 19 -2.33 -4.71 -21.40
C THR A 19 -3.36 -4.98 -22.49
N GLN A 20 -4.42 -4.17 -22.60
CA GLN A 20 -5.41 -4.31 -23.67
C GLN A 20 -4.80 -4.02 -25.04
N ALA A 21 -4.04 -2.93 -25.18
CA ALA A 21 -3.33 -2.60 -26.42
C ALA A 21 -2.40 -3.73 -26.86
N LYS A 22 -1.58 -4.25 -25.95
CA LYS A 22 -0.64 -5.35 -26.22
C LYS A 22 -1.38 -6.63 -26.60
N SER A 23 -2.36 -7.05 -25.81
CA SER A 23 -3.16 -8.23 -26.08
C SER A 23 -3.88 -8.14 -27.43
N LYS A 24 -4.40 -6.96 -27.77
CA LYS A 24 -5.08 -6.74 -29.05
C LYS A 24 -4.09 -6.76 -30.21
N ASN A 25 -2.96 -6.09 -30.08
CA ASN A 25 -1.86 -6.10 -31.05
C ASN A 25 -1.36 -7.53 -31.35
N ASP A 26 -1.24 -8.36 -30.33
CA ASP A 26 -0.75 -9.73 -30.48
C ASP A 26 -1.82 -10.67 -31.08
N SER A 27 -3.09 -10.31 -30.94
CA SER A 27 -4.21 -11.10 -31.48
C SER A 27 -4.48 -10.87 -32.96
N ILE A 28 -4.06 -9.73 -33.52
CA ILE A 28 -4.35 -9.38 -34.91
C ILE A 28 -3.39 -10.09 -35.86
N PRO A 29 -3.88 -10.68 -36.97
CA PRO A 29 -3.01 -11.27 -37.99
C PRO A 29 -2.07 -10.23 -38.59
N ALA A 30 -0.86 -10.63 -39.00
CA ALA A 30 0.13 -9.74 -39.60
C ALA A 30 -0.40 -8.96 -40.82
N ALA A 31 -1.33 -9.56 -41.59
CA ALA A 31 -1.96 -8.92 -42.73
C ALA A 31 -2.85 -7.72 -42.36
N ASN A 32 -3.34 -7.68 -41.11
CA ASN A 32 -4.24 -6.63 -40.60
C ASN A 32 -3.51 -5.69 -39.63
N GLN A 33 -2.19 -5.78 -39.53
CA GLN A 33 -1.40 -4.93 -38.66
C GLN A 33 -1.37 -3.51 -39.21
N PHE A 34 -1.87 -2.56 -38.43
CA PHE A 34 -1.92 -1.15 -38.78
C PHE A 34 -1.10 -0.27 -37.83
N LEU A 35 -0.70 -0.79 -36.66
CA LEU A 35 0.22 -0.06 -35.80
C LEU A 35 1.58 0.04 -36.47
N THR A 36 2.21 1.20 -36.34
CA THR A 36 3.55 1.42 -36.89
C THR A 36 4.57 0.58 -36.12
N ALA A 37 5.59 0.07 -36.82
CA ALA A 37 6.64 -0.75 -36.20
C ALA A 37 7.29 -0.09 -34.96
N PRO A 38 7.59 1.24 -34.95
CA PRO A 38 8.10 1.90 -33.75
C PRO A 38 7.12 1.87 -32.56
N THR A 39 5.82 2.00 -32.82
CA THR A 39 4.78 1.94 -31.78
C THR A 39 4.70 0.54 -31.17
N ILE A 40 4.75 -0.51 -32.01
CA ILE A 40 4.76 -1.91 -31.56
C ILE A 40 6.00 -2.19 -30.71
N SER A 41 7.20 -1.84 -31.19
CA SER A 41 8.42 -2.09 -30.42
C SER A 41 8.44 -1.40 -29.06
N ARG A 42 7.91 -0.17 -28.97
CA ARG A 42 7.80 0.53 -27.68
C ARG A 42 6.74 -0.12 -26.78
N LEU A 43 5.60 -0.55 -27.34
CA LEU A 43 4.56 -1.26 -26.60
C LEU A 43 5.06 -2.59 -26.03
N ASP A 44 5.84 -3.34 -26.82
CA ASP A 44 6.43 -4.63 -26.42
C ASP A 44 7.43 -4.48 -25.26
N VAL A 45 8.08 -3.32 -25.12
CA VAL A 45 9.01 -3.02 -24.03
C VAL A 45 8.27 -2.48 -22.81
N ILE A 46 7.48 -1.42 -22.98
CA ILE A 46 6.91 -0.71 -21.83
C ILE A 46 5.86 -1.54 -21.08
N GLN A 47 5.08 -2.38 -21.77
CA GLN A 47 4.00 -3.14 -21.12
C GLN A 47 4.52 -4.12 -20.06
N PRO A 48 5.48 -5.03 -20.36
CA PRO A 48 6.01 -5.94 -19.33
C PRO A 48 6.77 -5.18 -18.24
N ASP A 49 7.53 -4.14 -18.58
CA ASP A 49 8.28 -3.34 -17.60
C ASP A 49 7.35 -2.65 -16.59
N TYR A 50 6.27 -2.03 -17.08
CA TYR A 50 5.26 -1.37 -16.24
C TYR A 50 4.60 -2.37 -15.29
N LYS A 51 4.20 -3.53 -15.82
CA LYS A 51 3.54 -4.59 -15.03
C LYS A 51 4.46 -5.13 -13.93
N VAL A 52 5.73 -5.38 -14.25
CA VAL A 52 6.72 -5.84 -13.27
C VAL A 52 7.00 -4.77 -12.22
N ALA A 53 7.10 -3.50 -12.61
CA ALA A 53 7.30 -2.39 -11.67
C ALA A 53 6.14 -2.28 -10.66
N LEU A 54 4.89 -2.38 -11.14
CA LEU A 54 3.72 -2.40 -10.26
C LEU A 54 3.71 -3.59 -9.30
N GLN A 55 4.09 -4.78 -9.77
CA GLN A 55 4.19 -5.97 -8.94
C GLN A 55 5.27 -5.80 -7.85
N LYS A 56 6.46 -5.28 -8.20
CA LYS A 56 7.54 -5.01 -7.25
C LYS A 56 7.10 -4.02 -6.17
N ARG A 57 6.45 -2.92 -6.57
CA ARG A 57 5.87 -1.94 -5.64
C ARG A 57 4.84 -2.58 -4.70
N GLY A 58 3.94 -3.41 -5.24
CA GLY A 58 2.94 -4.12 -4.45
C GLY A 58 3.56 -5.06 -3.41
N ASN A 59 4.59 -5.81 -3.82
CA ASN A 59 5.33 -6.69 -2.91
C ASN A 59 6.08 -5.92 -1.81
N ALA A 60 6.72 -4.79 -2.16
CA ALA A 60 7.42 -3.94 -1.21
C ALA A 60 6.44 -3.34 -0.17
N LEU A 61 5.27 -2.88 -0.61
CA LEU A 61 4.22 -2.42 0.30
C LEU A 61 3.75 -3.52 1.26
N ALA A 62 3.49 -4.72 0.74
CA ALA A 62 3.05 -5.84 1.55
C ALA A 62 4.09 -6.22 2.62
N ALA A 63 5.38 -6.21 2.25
CA ALA A 63 6.48 -6.46 3.19
C ALA A 63 6.58 -5.37 4.27
N GLN A 64 6.47 -4.09 3.88
CA GLN A 64 6.51 -2.94 4.79
C GLN A 64 5.33 -2.95 5.78
N VAL A 65 4.12 -3.21 5.31
CA VAL A 65 2.92 -3.35 6.15
C VAL A 65 3.08 -4.55 7.10
N GLY A 66 3.53 -5.70 6.60
CA GLY A 66 3.76 -6.90 7.41
C GLY A 66 4.79 -6.70 8.53
N ALA A 67 5.83 -5.89 8.30
CA ALA A 67 6.84 -5.59 9.32
C ALA A 67 6.32 -4.68 10.45
N THR A 68 5.30 -3.86 10.19
CA THR A 68 4.82 -2.83 11.12
C THR A 68 4.24 -3.42 12.41
N ALA A 69 3.49 -4.52 12.32
CA ALA A 69 2.96 -5.20 13.51
C ALA A 69 4.07 -5.75 14.42
N GLY A 70 5.16 -6.28 13.83
CA GLY A 70 6.31 -6.79 14.58
C GLY A 70 7.06 -5.70 15.35
N VAL A 71 7.18 -4.49 14.78
CA VAL A 71 7.79 -3.35 15.46
C VAL A 71 6.94 -2.91 16.64
N ALA A 72 5.61 -2.80 16.47
CA ALA A 72 4.72 -2.42 17.57
C ALA A 72 4.80 -3.39 18.75
N GLN A 73 4.82 -4.71 18.47
CA GLN A 73 4.92 -5.74 19.51
C GLN A 73 6.25 -5.68 20.26
N THR A 74 7.37 -5.57 19.54
CA THR A 74 8.71 -5.51 20.15
C THR A 74 8.95 -4.20 20.89
N PHE A 75 8.37 -3.08 20.42
CA PHE A 75 8.39 -1.80 21.12
C PHE A 75 7.71 -1.88 22.49
N VAL A 76 6.51 -2.46 22.56
CA VAL A 76 5.78 -2.64 23.82
C VAL A 76 6.56 -3.54 24.79
N ASN A 77 7.15 -4.62 24.28
CA ASN A 77 7.97 -5.54 25.08
C ASN A 77 9.20 -4.83 25.65
N ALA A 78 10.03 -4.21 24.80
CA ALA A 78 11.23 -3.49 25.21
C ALA A 78 10.91 -2.33 26.18
N ARG A 79 9.84 -1.56 25.91
CA ARG A 79 9.35 -0.51 26.82
C ARG A 79 9.02 -1.07 28.20
N THR A 80 8.41 -2.25 28.27
CA THR A 80 8.07 -2.91 29.54
C THR A 80 9.33 -3.24 30.34
N TYR A 81 10.33 -3.88 29.71
CA TYR A 81 11.59 -4.22 30.37
C TYR A 81 12.37 -2.99 30.85
N VAL A 82 12.51 -1.97 29.99
CA VAL A 82 13.20 -0.71 30.36
C VAL A 82 12.46 0.00 31.51
N SER A 83 11.14 0.10 31.44
CA SER A 83 10.33 0.70 32.52
C SER A 83 10.46 -0.09 33.82
N HIS A 84 10.35 -1.41 33.79
CA HIS A 84 10.45 -2.26 34.98
C HIS A 84 11.84 -2.22 35.60
N PHE A 85 12.89 -2.13 34.78
CA PHE A 85 14.26 -1.97 35.29
C PHE A 85 14.36 -0.75 36.20
N PHE A 86 13.93 0.42 35.71
CA PHE A 86 13.98 1.67 36.50
C PHE A 86 13.06 1.64 37.71
N GLN A 87 11.86 1.08 37.58
CA GLN A 87 10.93 0.95 38.71
C GLN A 87 11.52 0.06 39.82
N VAL A 88 12.03 -1.13 39.48
CA VAL A 88 12.61 -2.04 40.47
C VAL A 88 13.90 -1.47 41.06
N PHE A 89 14.71 -0.79 40.25
CA PHE A 89 15.88 -0.08 40.74
C PHE A 89 15.50 0.98 41.79
N ASN A 90 14.50 1.82 41.51
CA ASN A 90 14.02 2.82 42.46
C ASN A 90 13.38 2.21 43.72
N LEU A 91 12.67 1.08 43.60
CA LEU A 91 12.21 0.31 44.77
C LEU A 91 13.39 -0.25 45.60
N GLY A 92 14.47 -0.65 44.93
CA GLY A 92 15.72 -1.05 45.59
C GLY A 92 16.37 0.09 46.36
N VAL A 93 16.35 1.32 45.81
CA VAL A 93 16.78 2.53 46.53
C VAL A 93 15.91 2.78 47.75
N ALA A 94 14.59 2.70 47.62
CA ALA A 94 13.65 2.90 48.73
C ALA A 94 13.83 1.87 49.87
N ARG A 95 14.27 0.65 49.53
CA ARG A 95 14.57 -0.43 50.49
C ARG A 95 16.00 -0.37 51.05
N GLY A 96 16.82 0.58 50.61
CA GLY A 96 18.23 0.69 51.00
C GLY A 96 19.16 -0.36 50.39
N LYS A 97 18.72 -1.12 49.36
CA LYS A 97 19.58 -2.04 48.60
C LYS A 97 20.60 -1.27 47.76
N TYR A 98 20.20 -0.10 47.25
CA TYR A 98 21.01 0.80 46.42
C TYR A 98 21.02 2.20 47.04
N THR A 99 22.07 2.98 46.78
CA THR A 99 22.11 4.39 47.20
C THR A 99 21.47 5.28 46.13
N PRO A 100 20.83 6.42 46.49
CA PRO A 100 20.25 7.34 45.51
C PRO A 100 21.27 7.87 44.48
N GLN A 101 22.55 7.99 44.87
CA GLN A 101 23.64 8.42 43.99
C GLN A 101 23.85 7.46 42.82
N GLN A 102 23.47 6.19 42.95
CA GLN A 102 23.61 5.21 41.87
C GLN A 102 22.66 5.49 40.68
N ARG A 103 21.64 6.36 40.84
CA ARG A 103 20.82 6.86 39.71
C ARG A 103 21.65 7.58 38.64
N ALA A 104 22.74 8.23 39.04
CA ALA A 104 23.61 8.97 38.13
C ALA A 104 24.29 8.07 37.09
N PHE A 105 24.52 6.79 37.39
CA PHE A 105 25.07 5.83 36.41
C PHE A 105 24.16 5.67 35.18
N PHE A 106 22.84 5.80 35.37
CA PHE A 106 21.85 5.74 34.29
C PHE A 106 21.51 7.12 33.71
N GLN A 107 22.22 8.17 34.12
CA GLN A 107 21.94 9.56 33.76
C GLN A 107 20.54 10.04 34.23
N LEU A 108 20.05 9.48 35.35
CA LEU A 108 18.85 9.94 36.03
C LEU A 108 19.19 10.96 37.11
N ASP A 109 18.21 11.82 37.43
CA ASP A 109 18.31 12.72 38.57
C ASP A 109 18.38 11.91 39.88
N VAL A 110 19.42 12.16 40.67
CA VAL A 110 19.64 11.51 41.96
C VAL A 110 18.52 11.79 42.97
N SER A 111 17.81 12.90 42.82
CA SER A 111 16.72 13.32 43.71
C SER A 111 15.34 12.81 43.26
N SER A 112 15.22 12.27 42.05
CA SER A 112 13.94 11.82 41.49
C SER A 112 13.85 10.29 41.40
N ASP A 113 12.70 9.73 41.74
CA ASP A 113 12.34 8.31 41.55
C ASP A 113 11.45 8.07 40.32
N SER A 114 11.27 9.10 39.49
CA SER A 114 10.46 9.01 38.28
C SER A 114 11.11 8.11 37.23
N VAL A 115 10.28 7.30 36.56
CA VAL A 115 10.70 6.53 35.37
C VAL A 115 10.89 7.52 34.21
N PRO A 116 11.95 7.38 33.40
CA PRO A 116 12.15 8.24 32.26
C PRO A 116 11.03 8.12 31.20
N PRO A 117 10.87 9.10 30.31
CA PRO A 117 9.93 9.01 29.20
C PRO A 117 10.36 7.88 28.24
N LEU A 118 9.40 7.04 27.86
CA LEU A 118 9.56 5.92 26.92
C LEU A 118 8.48 5.96 25.83
N THR A 119 8.23 7.16 25.32
CA THR A 119 7.11 7.43 24.40
C THR A 119 7.48 7.24 22.94
N SER A 120 8.75 7.44 22.58
CA SER A 120 9.24 7.33 21.21
C SER A 120 10.23 6.18 21.03
N HIS A 121 10.46 5.77 19.78
CA HIS A 121 11.50 4.80 19.43
C HIS A 121 12.89 5.29 19.84
N GLN A 122 13.14 6.60 19.74
CA GLN A 122 14.41 7.22 20.13
C GLN A 122 14.61 7.19 21.65
N ASP A 123 13.57 7.45 22.43
CA ASP A 123 13.63 7.35 23.89
C ASP A 123 14.02 5.93 24.30
N LEU A 124 13.37 4.93 23.71
CA LEU A 124 13.58 3.54 24.08
C LEU A 124 15.02 3.07 23.80
N ALA A 125 15.57 3.42 22.64
CA ALA A 125 16.96 3.14 22.30
C ALA A 125 17.94 3.87 23.25
N LEU A 126 17.69 5.15 23.53
CA LEU A 126 18.51 5.95 24.44
C LEU A 126 18.54 5.36 25.86
N TRP A 127 17.38 5.04 26.42
CA TRP A 127 17.28 4.54 27.79
C TRP A 127 17.73 3.09 27.93
N GLY A 128 17.54 2.26 26.90
CA GLY A 128 18.13 0.93 26.84
C GLY A 128 19.66 0.98 26.91
N GLU A 129 20.29 1.84 26.11
CA GLU A 129 21.75 2.01 26.12
C GLU A 129 22.27 2.57 27.44
N ARG A 130 21.53 3.49 28.07
CA ARG A 130 21.85 4.00 29.42
C ARG A 130 21.77 2.92 30.48
N ILE A 131 20.83 1.97 30.39
CA ILE A 131 20.76 0.82 31.29
C ILE A 131 21.99 -0.07 31.10
N ASN A 132 22.30 -0.41 29.84
CA ASN A 132 23.43 -1.29 29.50
C ASN A 132 24.76 -0.73 30.04
N THR A 133 25.12 0.49 29.62
CA THR A 133 26.37 1.14 30.01
C THR A 133 26.39 1.55 31.47
N GLY A 134 25.24 1.97 32.01
CA GLY A 134 25.12 2.42 33.39
C GLY A 134 25.23 1.28 34.40
N ASP A 135 24.60 0.14 34.14
CA ASP A 135 24.64 -0.99 35.08
C ASP A 135 26.04 -1.62 35.13
N ASP A 136 26.71 -1.74 33.98
CA ASP A 136 28.09 -2.20 33.90
C ASP A 136 29.03 -1.30 34.71
N ALA A 137 28.91 0.03 34.55
CA ALA A 137 29.69 0.99 35.30
C ALA A 137 29.39 0.93 36.82
N ARG A 138 28.11 0.74 37.18
CA ARG A 138 27.67 0.63 38.57
C ARG A 138 28.21 -0.63 39.24
N VAL A 139 28.19 -1.77 38.55
CA VAL A 139 28.76 -3.04 39.04
C VAL A 139 30.28 -2.93 39.15
N GLY A 140 30.95 -2.32 38.15
CA GLY A 140 32.39 -2.05 38.18
C GLY A 140 32.82 -1.15 39.35
N ALA A 141 31.95 -0.24 39.80
CA ALA A 141 32.15 0.59 40.98
C ALA A 141 31.80 -0.11 42.32
N GLY A 142 31.55 -1.42 42.31
CA GLY A 142 31.22 -2.21 43.49
C GLY A 142 29.72 -2.28 43.84
N GLY A 143 28.85 -1.83 42.93
CA GLY A 143 27.39 -1.95 43.07
C GLY A 143 26.89 -3.39 42.89
N LEU A 144 25.81 -3.75 43.59
CA LEU A 144 25.17 -5.06 43.46
C LEU A 144 24.39 -5.16 42.14
N SER A 145 24.65 -6.18 41.31
CA SER A 145 23.93 -6.39 40.05
C SER A 145 22.39 -6.43 40.23
N MET A 146 21.66 -5.98 39.20
CA MET A 146 20.19 -6.03 39.18
C MET A 146 19.70 -7.44 38.82
N ASP A 147 18.88 -8.02 39.70
CA ASP A 147 18.44 -9.42 39.57
C ASP A 147 17.19 -9.60 38.71
N ASN A 148 16.29 -8.59 38.67
CA ASN A 148 15.02 -8.66 37.95
C ASN A 148 14.43 -7.27 37.65
N PRO A 149 14.28 -6.88 36.36
CA PRO A 149 14.88 -7.53 35.21
C PRO A 149 16.41 -7.40 35.24
N ARG A 150 17.12 -8.40 34.70
CA ARG A 150 18.56 -8.34 34.48
C ARG A 150 18.88 -7.46 33.29
N THR A 151 20.05 -6.83 33.30
CA THR A 151 20.54 -6.02 32.17
C THR A 151 20.57 -6.82 30.86
N SER A 152 20.87 -8.11 30.91
CA SER A 152 20.81 -9.00 29.74
C SER A 152 19.40 -9.17 29.16
N GLU A 153 18.36 -9.15 29.99
CA GLU A 153 16.96 -9.27 29.55
C GLU A 153 16.48 -7.96 28.90
N VAL A 154 16.88 -6.83 29.49
CA VAL A 154 16.64 -5.50 28.92
C VAL A 154 17.32 -5.38 27.55
N ASN A 155 18.61 -5.73 27.47
CA ASN A 155 19.37 -5.67 26.23
C ASN A 155 18.76 -6.57 25.15
N ALA A 156 18.41 -7.81 25.48
CA ALA A 156 17.77 -8.72 24.52
C ALA A 156 16.47 -8.13 23.94
N ALA A 157 15.63 -7.51 24.78
CA ALA A 157 14.39 -6.89 24.33
C ALA A 157 14.65 -5.64 23.47
N VAL A 158 15.58 -4.77 23.87
CA VAL A 158 15.94 -3.54 23.13
C VAL A 158 16.60 -3.86 21.79
N ASP A 159 17.49 -4.85 21.74
CA ASP A 159 18.15 -5.31 20.53
C ASP A 159 17.15 -5.91 19.53
N GLU A 160 16.20 -6.71 20.02
CA GLU A 160 15.13 -7.24 19.17
C GLU A 160 14.27 -6.12 18.57
N PHE A 161 13.89 -5.14 19.38
CA PHE A 161 13.17 -3.96 18.91
C PHE A 161 13.98 -3.17 17.87
N ASN A 162 15.25 -2.89 18.15
CA ASN A 162 16.14 -2.14 17.24
C ASN A 162 16.29 -2.87 15.90
N ALA A 163 16.46 -4.20 15.92
CA ALA A 163 16.55 -5.01 14.71
C ALA A 163 15.26 -4.96 13.88
N LYS A 164 14.08 -5.06 14.52
CA LYS A 164 12.78 -4.95 13.83
C LYS A 164 12.56 -3.54 13.26
N ASN A 165 12.88 -2.50 14.04
CA ASN A 165 12.74 -1.11 13.64
C ASN A 165 13.65 -0.77 12.46
N ALA A 166 14.92 -1.23 12.48
CA ALA A 166 15.84 -1.06 11.36
C ALA A 166 15.34 -1.77 10.09
N ASN A 167 14.87 -3.01 10.22
CA ASN A 167 14.29 -3.74 9.09
C ASN A 167 13.05 -3.04 8.51
N GLN A 168 12.14 -2.52 9.36
CA GLN A 168 10.98 -1.75 8.89
C GLN A 168 11.40 -0.48 8.14
N SER A 169 12.44 0.22 8.62
CA SER A 169 13.00 1.40 7.94
C SER A 169 13.51 1.02 6.55
N SER A 170 14.32 -0.03 6.43
CA SER A 170 14.83 -0.49 5.12
C SER A 170 13.71 -0.89 4.16
N LEU A 171 12.64 -1.53 4.66
CA LEU A 171 11.47 -1.89 3.85
C LEU A 171 10.67 -0.67 3.38
N LYS A 172 10.65 0.41 4.19
CA LYS A 172 10.05 1.68 3.79
C LYS A 172 10.87 2.33 2.67
N ASP A 173 12.18 2.39 2.82
CA ASP A 173 13.07 2.94 1.79
C ASP A 173 12.94 2.15 0.47
N GLU A 174 12.85 0.82 0.56
CA GLU A 174 12.61 -0.03 -0.61
C GLU A 174 11.26 0.27 -1.28
N TYR A 175 10.19 0.43 -0.49
CA TYR A 175 8.88 0.81 -1.05
C TYR A 175 8.94 2.17 -1.76
N ASP A 176 9.58 3.17 -1.15
CA ASP A 176 9.75 4.51 -1.72
C ASP A 176 10.55 4.44 -3.04
N ASN A 177 11.61 3.64 -3.10
CA ASN A 177 12.37 3.38 -4.34
C ASN A 177 11.49 2.73 -5.42
N GLN A 178 10.65 1.75 -5.06
CA GLN A 178 9.75 1.12 -6.03
C GLN A 178 8.63 2.07 -6.49
N GLN A 179 8.19 3.02 -5.66
CA GLN A 179 7.28 4.08 -6.10
C GLN A 179 7.94 4.97 -7.16
N GLU A 180 9.19 5.36 -6.95
CA GLU A 180 9.95 6.16 -7.91
C GLU A 180 10.17 5.40 -9.23
N ASN A 181 10.50 4.11 -9.17
CA ASN A 181 10.64 3.27 -10.35
C ASN A 181 9.37 3.24 -11.22
N VAL A 182 8.19 3.15 -10.60
CA VAL A 182 6.90 3.20 -11.32
C VAL A 182 6.70 4.60 -11.92
N ALA A 183 6.96 5.66 -11.13
CA ALA A 183 6.82 7.05 -11.59
C ALA A 183 7.69 7.37 -12.80
N ASN A 184 8.91 6.84 -12.85
CA ASN A 184 9.84 6.99 -13.96
C ASN A 184 9.33 6.36 -15.27
N LEU A 185 8.41 5.39 -15.20
CA LEU A 185 7.80 4.79 -16.37
C LEU A 185 6.54 5.54 -16.85
N HIS A 186 5.97 6.45 -16.06
CA HIS A 186 4.72 7.14 -16.39
C HIS A 186 4.80 7.92 -17.70
N GLU A 187 5.89 8.66 -17.91
CA GLU A 187 6.03 9.47 -19.12
C GLU A 187 6.05 8.59 -20.38
N GLU A 188 6.83 7.50 -20.35
CA GLU A 188 6.91 6.60 -21.50
C GLU A 188 5.60 5.83 -21.71
N ALA A 189 4.97 5.35 -20.63
CA ALA A 189 3.66 4.71 -20.69
C ALA A 189 2.63 5.64 -21.33
N ASP A 190 2.53 6.90 -20.88
CA ASP A 190 1.56 7.87 -21.40
C ASP A 190 1.85 8.21 -22.87
N ARG A 191 3.13 8.34 -23.26
CA ARG A 191 3.52 8.56 -24.67
C ARG A 191 3.12 7.38 -25.57
N VAL A 192 3.36 6.14 -25.13
CA VAL A 192 3.01 4.94 -25.91
C VAL A 192 1.50 4.78 -25.98
N ILE A 193 0.78 4.88 -24.86
CA ILE A 193 -0.68 4.80 -24.80
C ILE A 193 -1.30 5.82 -25.77
N LYS A 194 -0.89 7.08 -25.69
CA LYS A 194 -1.39 8.13 -26.59
C LYS A 194 -1.12 7.77 -28.05
N LYS A 195 0.08 7.29 -28.37
CA LYS A 195 0.46 6.95 -29.74
C LYS A 195 -0.34 5.79 -30.32
N VAL A 196 -0.55 4.72 -29.53
CA VAL A 196 -1.45 3.62 -29.89
C VAL A 196 -2.85 4.16 -30.14
N TRP A 197 -3.39 4.98 -29.23
CA TRP A 197 -4.74 5.52 -29.36
C TRP A 197 -4.91 6.41 -30.59
N ASP A 198 -3.91 7.21 -30.95
CA ASP A 198 -3.93 8.03 -32.16
C ASP A 198 -3.96 7.18 -33.44
N GLU A 199 -3.17 6.10 -33.49
CA GLU A 199 -3.14 5.19 -34.64
C GLU A 199 -4.44 4.37 -34.77
N VAL A 200 -4.98 3.89 -33.65
CA VAL A 200 -6.28 3.19 -33.58
C VAL A 200 -7.42 4.12 -34.02
N ASP A 201 -7.44 5.36 -33.54
CA ASP A 201 -8.48 6.33 -33.89
C ASP A 201 -8.44 6.70 -35.39
N THR A 202 -7.24 6.78 -35.96
CA THR A 202 -7.02 7.01 -37.38
C THR A 202 -7.49 5.83 -38.21
N PHE A 203 -7.23 4.59 -37.79
CA PHE A 203 -7.62 3.39 -38.52
C PHE A 203 -9.14 3.18 -38.57
N TYR A 204 -9.86 3.49 -37.49
CA TYR A 204 -11.32 3.36 -37.40
C TYR A 204 -12.09 4.66 -37.66
N ASN A 205 -11.48 5.65 -38.33
CA ASN A 205 -12.09 6.97 -38.52
C ASN A 205 -13.34 6.98 -39.44
N GLU A 206 -13.46 6.01 -40.35
CA GLU A 206 -14.60 5.85 -41.28
C GLU A 206 -15.77 5.08 -40.68
N GLU A 207 -15.61 4.48 -39.49
CA GLU A 207 -16.67 3.74 -38.80
C GLU A 207 -17.70 4.66 -38.16
N GLU A 208 -18.92 4.15 -37.95
CA GLU A 208 -19.91 4.85 -37.14
C GLU A 208 -19.37 5.08 -35.71
N ASN A 209 -19.64 6.24 -35.12
CA ASN A 209 -19.14 6.63 -33.80
C ASN A 209 -19.33 5.55 -32.72
N SER A 210 -20.45 4.82 -32.72
CA SER A 210 -20.73 3.71 -31.80
C SER A 210 -19.77 2.51 -32.04
N SER A 211 -19.65 2.07 -33.29
CA SER A 211 -18.73 1.01 -33.74
C SER A 211 -17.27 1.38 -33.46
N LYS A 212 -16.88 2.62 -33.79
CA LYS A 212 -15.54 3.17 -33.55
C LYS A 212 -15.15 3.06 -32.08
N ARG A 213 -16.00 3.56 -31.16
CA ARG A 213 -15.71 3.49 -29.71
C ARG A 213 -15.58 2.06 -29.22
N ARG A 214 -16.47 1.15 -29.66
CA ARG A 214 -16.38 -0.27 -29.31
C ARG A 214 -15.03 -0.86 -29.73
N LYS A 215 -14.62 -0.68 -31.00
CA LYS A 215 -13.34 -1.19 -31.50
C LYS A 215 -12.15 -0.53 -30.79
N CYS A 216 -12.20 0.77 -30.52
CA CYS A 216 -11.15 1.49 -29.81
C CYS A 216 -11.00 1.04 -28.34
N ARG A 217 -12.10 0.68 -27.66
CA ARG A 217 -12.05 0.17 -26.28
C ARG A 217 -11.32 -1.17 -26.16
N GLU A 218 -11.36 -2.00 -27.20
CA GLU A 218 -10.56 -3.24 -27.25
C GLU A 218 -9.04 -2.96 -27.22
N TRP A 219 -8.62 -1.74 -27.60
CA TRP A 219 -7.24 -1.25 -27.50
C TRP A 219 -6.97 -0.45 -26.21
N GLY A 220 -7.93 -0.42 -25.29
CA GLY A 220 -7.81 0.26 -24.00
C GLY A 220 -8.12 1.75 -24.02
N VAL A 221 -8.78 2.27 -25.07
CA VAL A 221 -9.24 3.66 -25.11
C VAL A 221 -10.37 3.89 -24.10
N ILE A 222 -10.21 4.91 -23.24
CA ILE A 222 -11.21 5.28 -22.24
C ILE A 222 -12.03 6.47 -22.74
N TYR A 223 -13.36 6.36 -22.67
CA TYR A 223 -14.30 7.41 -23.06
C TYR A 223 -15.07 7.98 -21.85
N ILE A 224 -15.26 9.29 -21.85
CA ILE A 224 -16.04 10.03 -20.85
C ILE A 224 -17.11 10.90 -21.52
N SER A 225 -18.17 11.21 -20.79
CA SER A 225 -19.23 12.15 -21.20
C SER A 225 -19.45 13.23 -20.14
N ASP A 226 -20.42 14.11 -20.37
CA ASP A 226 -20.87 15.10 -19.38
C ASP A 226 -21.95 14.55 -18.43
N VAL A 227 -22.38 13.30 -18.61
CA VAL A 227 -23.41 12.67 -17.78
C VAL A 227 -22.76 11.99 -16.60
N GLU A 228 -23.19 12.36 -15.39
CA GLU A 228 -22.80 11.67 -14.16
C GLU A 228 -23.64 10.40 -13.99
N LEU A 229 -22.94 9.27 -13.84
CA LEU A 229 -23.49 7.97 -13.49
C LEU A 229 -23.24 7.71 -12.02
N THR A 230 -24.20 7.07 -11.36
CA THR A 230 -24.10 6.60 -9.97
C THR A 230 -23.97 5.08 -9.98
N PHE A 231 -22.95 4.58 -9.29
CA PHE A 231 -22.68 3.16 -9.11
C PHE A 231 -22.90 2.82 -7.64
N ASN A 232 -23.92 2.02 -7.36
CA ASN A 232 -24.11 1.41 -6.05
C ASN A 232 -23.33 0.09 -6.05
N LEU A 233 -22.34 -0.01 -5.19
CA LEU A 233 -21.40 -1.11 -5.14
C LEU A 233 -21.65 -1.91 -3.86
N MET A 234 -21.56 -3.23 -3.96
CA MET A 234 -21.71 -4.13 -2.82
C MET A 234 -20.62 -5.19 -2.84
N ALA A 235 -19.83 -5.27 -1.77
CA ALA A 235 -18.88 -6.35 -1.53
C ALA A 235 -19.50 -7.35 -0.55
N ILE A 236 -19.62 -8.61 -0.98
CA ILE A 236 -20.25 -9.68 -0.19
C ILE A 236 -19.31 -10.88 -0.11
N ASP A 237 -19.23 -11.50 1.06
CA ASP A 237 -18.56 -12.79 1.25
C ASP A 237 -19.31 -13.91 0.51
N ASP A 238 -18.60 -14.65 -0.35
CA ASP A 238 -19.20 -15.67 -1.22
C ASP A 238 -19.78 -16.89 -0.48
N THR A 239 -19.42 -17.06 0.79
CA THR A 239 -19.78 -18.23 1.60
C THR A 239 -20.92 -17.90 2.55
N THR A 240 -20.86 -16.73 3.20
CA THR A 240 -21.82 -16.31 4.24
C THR A 240 -22.90 -15.38 3.72
N ASN A 241 -22.73 -14.79 2.52
CA ASN A 241 -23.58 -13.71 1.98
C ASN A 241 -23.66 -12.47 2.89
N ILE A 242 -22.67 -12.27 3.76
CA ILE A 242 -22.58 -11.08 4.62
C ILE A 242 -21.76 -10.01 3.91
N GLY A 243 -22.15 -8.74 4.07
CA GLY A 243 -21.42 -7.60 3.52
C GLY A 243 -20.03 -7.44 4.15
N ILE A 244 -19.05 -7.14 3.32
CA ILE A 244 -17.64 -6.98 3.73
C ILE A 244 -17.37 -5.50 3.99
N ASP A 245 -17.21 -5.13 5.25
CA ASP A 245 -16.92 -3.75 5.66
C ASP A 245 -15.45 -3.38 5.44
N ASN A 246 -15.18 -2.12 5.10
CA ASN A 246 -13.84 -1.57 4.82
C ASN A 246 -13.09 -2.20 3.63
N ALA A 247 -13.76 -2.98 2.79
CA ALA A 247 -13.24 -3.40 1.50
C ALA A 247 -12.97 -2.17 0.63
N THR A 248 -11.82 -2.14 -0.04
CA THR A 248 -11.47 -1.04 -0.95
C THR A 248 -11.94 -1.38 -2.35
N ILE A 249 -12.64 -0.44 -2.98
CA ILE A 249 -13.13 -0.55 -4.35
C ILE A 249 -12.52 0.55 -5.20
N LEU A 250 -11.87 0.15 -6.28
CA LEU A 250 -11.22 1.03 -7.25
C LEU A 250 -12.00 1.00 -8.57
N LEU A 251 -12.48 2.16 -9.02
CA LEU A 251 -12.87 2.36 -10.41
C LEU A 251 -11.59 2.52 -11.23
N VAL A 252 -11.21 1.47 -11.97
CA VAL A 252 -9.89 1.33 -12.60
C VAL A 252 -9.61 2.49 -13.54
N GLU A 253 -10.56 2.83 -14.40
CA GLU A 253 -10.37 3.82 -15.48
C GLU A 253 -10.17 5.25 -14.97
N THR A 254 -10.82 5.63 -13.87
CA THR A 254 -10.68 6.97 -13.29
C THR A 254 -9.66 7.03 -12.17
N GLY A 255 -9.29 5.89 -11.58
CA GLY A 255 -8.48 5.85 -10.36
C GLY A 255 -9.27 6.14 -9.08
N THR A 256 -10.58 6.33 -9.15
CA THR A 256 -11.40 6.69 -7.99
C THR A 256 -11.48 5.51 -7.03
N THR A 257 -11.08 5.71 -5.79
CA THR A 257 -11.17 4.71 -4.72
C THR A 257 -12.25 5.08 -3.71
N VAL A 258 -13.04 4.09 -3.28
CA VAL A 258 -14.00 4.20 -2.18
C VAL A 258 -13.84 2.98 -1.26
N SER A 259 -14.14 3.14 0.03
CA SER A 259 -14.21 2.02 0.96
C SER A 259 -15.67 1.67 1.25
N THR A 260 -15.97 0.39 1.42
CA THR A 260 -17.30 -0.05 1.84
C THR A 260 -17.59 0.39 3.28
N LEU A 261 -18.83 0.78 3.49
CA LEU A 261 -19.39 1.11 4.79
C LEU A 261 -20.05 -0.15 5.39
N ASN A 262 -20.72 0.03 6.54
CA ASN A 262 -21.43 -1.03 7.24
C ASN A 262 -22.42 -1.76 6.32
N GLY A 263 -22.27 -3.08 6.22
CA GLY A 263 -23.05 -3.94 5.33
C GLY A 263 -22.44 -4.10 3.94
N GLY A 264 -21.18 -3.73 3.73
CA GLY A 264 -20.46 -3.94 2.46
C GLY A 264 -20.83 -3.01 1.30
N ALA A 265 -21.62 -1.95 1.56
CA ALA A 265 -22.09 -1.03 0.53
C ALA A 265 -21.14 0.15 0.31
N ALA A 266 -21.00 0.60 -0.93
CA ALA A 266 -20.33 1.84 -1.30
C ALA A 266 -21.02 2.52 -2.48
N VAL A 267 -20.76 3.82 -2.68
CA VAL A 267 -21.28 4.56 -3.84
C VAL A 267 -20.15 5.28 -4.53
N VAL A 268 -20.08 5.16 -5.86
CA VAL A 268 -19.15 5.90 -6.70
C VAL A 268 -19.93 6.67 -7.75
N LYS A 269 -19.52 7.92 -7.99
CA LYS A 269 -20.02 8.72 -9.09
C LYS A 269 -18.92 8.89 -10.13
N SER A 270 -19.26 8.74 -11.40
CA SER A 270 -18.31 8.85 -12.50
C SER A 270 -18.99 9.24 -13.81
N THR A 271 -18.23 9.80 -14.73
CA THR A 271 -18.71 10.21 -16.06
C THR A 271 -18.24 9.28 -17.18
N ILE A 272 -17.74 8.10 -16.81
CA ILE A 272 -17.29 7.07 -17.74
C ILE A 272 -18.44 6.55 -18.63
N VAL A 273 -18.11 6.13 -19.85
CA VAL A 273 -19.08 5.72 -20.87
C VAL A 273 -18.77 4.33 -21.38
N ASP A 274 -19.82 3.63 -21.79
CA ASP A 274 -19.86 2.30 -22.41
C ASP A 274 -19.39 1.14 -21.49
N GLU A 275 -18.27 1.25 -20.77
CA GLU A 275 -17.77 0.20 -19.86
C GLU A 275 -17.07 0.80 -18.62
N ALA A 276 -17.26 0.18 -17.45
CA ALA A 276 -16.55 0.50 -16.21
C ALA A 276 -15.99 -0.77 -15.55
N THR A 277 -14.78 -0.70 -14.99
CA THR A 277 -14.18 -1.82 -14.27
C THR A 277 -13.97 -1.47 -12.81
N PHE A 278 -14.58 -2.25 -11.93
CA PHE A 278 -14.44 -2.12 -10.48
C PHE A 278 -13.55 -3.23 -9.94
N ARG A 279 -12.46 -2.86 -9.28
CA ARG A 279 -11.56 -3.78 -8.59
C ARG A 279 -11.84 -3.74 -7.09
N PHE A 280 -12.25 -4.87 -6.54
CA PHE A 280 -12.53 -5.07 -5.12
C PHE A 280 -11.33 -5.74 -4.44
N THR A 281 -10.86 -5.17 -3.34
CA THR A 281 -9.71 -5.65 -2.58
C THR A 281 -9.98 -5.56 -1.08
N ASP A 282 -9.69 -6.64 -0.36
CA ASP A 282 -9.73 -6.72 1.10
C ASP A 282 -8.57 -7.61 1.60
N PRO A 283 -7.94 -7.35 2.75
CA PRO A 283 -6.85 -8.17 3.27
C PRO A 283 -7.19 -9.65 3.47
N ASN A 284 -8.46 -10.00 3.69
CA ASN A 284 -8.91 -11.36 3.99
C ASN A 284 -9.50 -12.09 2.79
N TYR A 285 -9.58 -11.44 1.62
CA TYR A 285 -10.25 -11.96 0.43
C TYR A 285 -9.37 -11.86 -0.82
N LYS A 286 -9.61 -12.75 -1.77
CA LYS A 286 -8.98 -12.69 -3.10
C LYS A 286 -9.50 -11.46 -3.85
N PRO A 287 -8.62 -10.65 -4.47
CA PRO A 287 -9.05 -9.52 -5.31
C PRO A 287 -10.00 -9.96 -6.42
N LYS A 288 -11.03 -9.14 -6.69
CA LYS A 288 -12.05 -9.41 -7.70
C LYS A 288 -12.25 -8.21 -8.61
N ASP A 289 -12.12 -8.41 -9.92
CA ASP A 289 -12.46 -7.40 -10.92
C ASP A 289 -13.86 -7.68 -11.49
N MET A 290 -14.69 -6.63 -11.57
CA MET A 290 -16.04 -6.65 -12.14
C MET A 290 -16.11 -5.66 -13.30
N LEU A 291 -16.37 -6.17 -14.50
CA LEU A 291 -16.66 -5.35 -15.68
C LEU A 291 -18.16 -5.11 -15.77
N VAL A 292 -18.55 -3.86 -15.97
CA VAL A 292 -19.95 -3.42 -16.09
C VAL A 292 -20.13 -2.73 -17.42
N GLU A 293 -21.01 -3.27 -18.26
CA GLU A 293 -21.44 -2.62 -19.50
C GLU A 293 -22.49 -1.54 -19.18
N LEU A 294 -22.25 -0.31 -19.66
CA LEU A 294 -23.06 0.86 -19.37
C LEU A 294 -24.08 1.06 -20.48
N SER A 295 -25.34 0.75 -20.19
CA SER A 295 -26.43 0.92 -21.14
C SER A 295 -26.80 2.39 -21.31
N THR A 296 -27.11 2.78 -22.53
CA THR A 296 -27.46 4.16 -22.86
C THR A 296 -28.79 4.54 -22.20
N GLY A 297 -28.83 5.68 -21.50
CA GLY A 297 -30.03 6.19 -20.84
C GLY A 297 -30.24 5.71 -19.40
N VAL A 298 -29.38 4.80 -18.91
CA VAL A 298 -29.34 4.40 -17.50
C VAL A 298 -28.29 5.24 -16.78
N THR A 299 -28.67 5.81 -15.62
CA THR A 299 -27.79 6.66 -14.80
C THR A 299 -27.42 6.05 -13.46
N VAL A 300 -28.04 4.92 -13.10
CA VAL A 300 -27.79 4.20 -11.84
C VAL A 300 -27.50 2.75 -12.16
N PHE A 301 -26.38 2.23 -11.66
CA PHE A 301 -25.94 0.86 -11.85
C PHE A 301 -25.68 0.22 -10.50
N ASP A 302 -26.21 -0.98 -10.28
CA ASP A 302 -25.95 -1.79 -9.10
C ASP A 302 -24.93 -2.87 -9.44
N VAL A 303 -23.83 -2.93 -8.68
CA VAL A 303 -22.72 -3.85 -8.91
C VAL A 303 -22.43 -4.61 -7.62
N THR A 304 -22.66 -5.91 -7.66
CA THR A 304 -22.37 -6.80 -6.52
C THR A 304 -21.20 -7.71 -6.85
N ALA A 305 -20.17 -7.67 -6.03
CA ALA A 305 -19.04 -8.59 -6.09
C ALA A 305 -19.13 -9.61 -4.96
N MET A 306 -19.19 -10.89 -5.32
CA MET A 306 -18.96 -12.00 -4.38
C MET A 306 -17.46 -12.26 -4.29
N MET A 307 -16.89 -12.00 -3.11
CA MET A 307 -15.47 -12.12 -2.83
C MET A 307 -15.20 -13.44 -2.11
N THR A 308 -14.17 -14.15 -2.57
CA THR A 308 -13.77 -15.44 -2.00
C THR A 308 -12.73 -15.22 -0.90
N PRO A 309 -12.93 -15.76 0.31
CA PRO A 309 -11.93 -15.73 1.38
C PRO A 309 -10.59 -16.33 0.93
N LEU A 310 -9.49 -15.84 1.53
CA LEU A 310 -8.14 -16.34 1.27
C LEU A 310 -7.88 -17.73 1.88
#